data_AF-A0A2M7CPL7-F1
#
_entry.id   AF-A0A2M7CPL7-F1
#
_cell.length_a   1.000
_cell.length_b   1.000
_cell.length_c   1.000
_cell.angle_alpha   90.00
_cell.angle_beta   90.00
_cell.angle_gamma   90.00
#
_symmetry.space_group_name_H-M   'P 1'
#
loop_
_entity.id
_entity.type
_entity.pdbx_description
1 polymer ?
#
loop_
_entity_poly.entity_id
_entity_poly.type
_entity_poly.pdbx_seq_one_letter_code
_entity_poly.pdbx_strand_id
1 'polypeptide(L)'
;MDKNALLGLRALRKQLTPKFFNALTGAAQVAPAKWQSQLKSGDYYVIESFASSLPAIYGQIIKPTGERGYFLVKAHSAWCVKGEEGILCIVEPTRKLTQAEFETAREKNWR
;
A
#
# COMPACT_ATOMS: atom_id res chain seq x y z
N MET A 1 36.53 12.02 21.84
CA MET A 1 35.26 11.71 21.14
C MET A 1 34.91 10.27 21.44
N ASP A 2 33.84 10.06 22.20
CA ASP A 2 33.50 8.79 22.84
C ASP A 2 32.90 7.80 21.83
N LYS A 3 33.60 6.70 21.55
CA LYS A 3 33.18 5.68 20.57
C LYS A 3 31.89 4.96 20.97
N ASN A 4 31.45 5.11 22.22
CA ASN A 4 30.24 4.47 22.75
C ASN A 4 28.93 5.17 22.33
N ALA A 5 28.96 6.48 22.03
CA ALA A 5 27.76 7.22 21.61
C ALA A 5 27.25 6.80 20.21
N LEU A 6 28.17 6.39 19.32
CA LEU A 6 27.85 5.93 17.96
C LEU A 6 27.24 4.52 17.92
N LEU A 7 27.53 3.67 18.91
CA LEU A 7 26.95 2.33 19.05
C LEU A 7 25.49 2.39 19.54
N GLY A 8 25.18 3.30 20.46
CA GLY A 8 23.82 3.53 20.96
C GLY A 8 22.86 4.02 19.87
N LEU A 9 23.29 4.94 19.01
CA LEU A 9 22.49 5.44 17.88
C LEU A 9 22.26 4.40 16.78
N ARG A 10 23.21 3.48 16.55
CA ARG A 10 23.05 2.34 15.62
C ARG A 10 22.13 1.25 16.17
N ALA A 11 22.12 1.03 17.48
CA ALA A 11 21.20 0.09 18.14
C ALA A 11 19.77 0.64 18.21
N LEU A 12 19.58 1.94 18.47
CA LEU A 12 18.25 2.57 18.50
C LEU A 12 17.59 2.61 17.11
N ARG A 13 18.38 2.74 16.05
CA ARG A 13 17.88 2.70 14.66
C ARG A 13 17.40 1.30 14.23
N LYS A 14 17.68 0.27 15.03
CA LYS A 14 17.46 -1.14 14.71
C LYS A 14 16.11 -1.69 15.19
N GLN A 15 15.25 -0.89 15.82
CA GLN A 15 14.07 -1.45 16.50
C GLN A 15 12.80 -0.60 16.43
N LEU A 16 12.70 0.29 15.45
CA LEU A 16 11.40 0.77 15.00
C LEU A 16 11.15 0.14 13.65
N THR A 17 10.72 -1.12 13.66
CA THR A 17 10.02 -1.69 12.51
C THR A 17 8.92 -0.69 12.16
N PRO A 18 8.91 -0.10 10.96
CA PRO A 18 7.85 0.83 10.59
C PRO A 18 6.52 0.12 10.80
N LYS A 19 5.68 0.67 11.67
CA LYS A 19 4.36 0.13 11.95
C LYS A 19 3.49 0.50 10.78
N PHE A 20 3.08 -0.49 10.00
CA PHE A 20 2.12 -0.25 8.94
C PHE A 20 0.70 -0.34 9.50
N PHE A 21 -0.10 0.67 9.19
CA PHE A 21 -1.53 0.68 9.51
C PHE A 21 -2.34 0.16 8.32
N ASN A 22 -3.21 -0.81 8.56
CA ASN A 22 -4.22 -1.23 7.60
C ASN A 22 -5.52 -0.48 7.90
N ALA A 23 -5.82 0.52 7.07
CA ALA A 23 -7.03 1.34 7.22
C ALA A 23 -8.32 0.55 7.00
N LEU A 24 -8.27 -0.59 6.31
CA LEU A 24 -9.45 -1.41 6.01
C LEU A 24 -9.78 -2.37 7.14
N THR A 25 -8.77 -2.95 7.80
CA THR A 25 -8.97 -3.88 8.93
C THR A 25 -8.84 -3.22 10.30
N GLY A 26 -8.33 -1.98 10.36
CA GLY A 26 -8.00 -1.28 11.60
C GLY A 26 -6.74 -1.81 12.29
N ALA A 27 -5.99 -2.72 11.67
CA ALA A 27 -4.79 -3.30 12.26
C ALA A 27 -3.65 -2.26 12.32
N ALA A 28 -3.18 -1.95 13.54
CA ALA A 28 -2.16 -0.94 13.80
C ALA A 28 -0.70 -1.41 13.61
N GLN A 29 -0.48 -2.72 13.43
CA GLN A 29 0.85 -3.30 13.29
C GLN A 29 0.82 -4.47 12.32
N VAL A 30 0.89 -4.16 11.02
CA VAL A 30 1.00 -5.20 9.97
C VAL A 30 2.44 -5.27 9.50
N ALA A 31 2.97 -6.49 9.35
CA ALA A 31 4.27 -6.68 8.71
C ALA A 31 4.09 -6.54 7.19
N PRO A 32 4.96 -5.81 6.48
CA PRO A 32 4.80 -5.65 5.05
C PRO A 32 5.06 -6.99 4.35
N ALA A 33 4.18 -7.37 3.43
CA ALA A 33 4.38 -8.56 2.63
C ALA A 33 5.57 -8.36 1.66
N LYS A 34 6.29 -9.44 1.32
CA LYS A 34 7.49 -9.37 0.46
C LYS A 34 7.23 -8.65 -0.87
N TRP A 35 6.07 -8.85 -1.47
CA TRP A 35 5.72 -8.24 -2.76
C TRP A 35 5.59 -6.70 -2.68
N GLN A 36 5.29 -6.13 -1.51
CA GLN A 36 5.19 -4.66 -1.34
C GLN A 36 6.53 -3.97 -1.53
N SER A 37 7.62 -4.65 -1.19
CA SER A 37 8.97 -4.15 -1.45
C SER A 37 9.29 -4.03 -2.96
N GLN A 38 8.47 -4.64 -3.82
CA GLN A 38 8.61 -4.63 -5.27
C GLN A 38 7.71 -3.57 -5.94
N LEU A 39 6.92 -2.83 -5.16
CA LEU A 39 6.05 -1.79 -5.68
C LEU A 39 6.85 -0.56 -6.08
N LYS A 40 6.52 -0.03 -7.25
CA LYS A 40 7.13 1.18 -7.84
C LYS A 40 6.06 2.07 -8.47
N SER A 41 6.44 3.31 -8.76
CA SER A 41 5.64 4.21 -9.60
C SER A 41 5.22 3.52 -10.89
N GLY A 42 3.95 3.66 -11.25
CA GLY A 42 3.32 3.04 -12.40
C GLY A 42 2.75 1.64 -12.16
N ASP A 43 3.07 0.98 -11.05
CA ASP A 43 2.47 -0.31 -10.73
C ASP A 43 0.97 -0.18 -10.40
N TYR A 44 0.23 -1.24 -10.69
CA TYR A 44 -1.18 -1.38 -10.37
C TYR A 44 -1.37 -2.36 -9.22
N TYR A 45 -2.41 -2.15 -8.42
CA TYR A 45 -2.76 -3.03 -7.31
C TYR A 45 -4.29 -3.17 -7.20
N VAL A 46 -4.71 -4.22 -6.49
CA VAL A 46 -6.06 -4.36 -5.98
C VAL A 46 -6.00 -4.59 -4.48
N ILE A 47 -6.98 -4.02 -3.79
CA ILE A 47 -7.33 -4.36 -2.43
C ILE A 47 -8.67 -5.08 -2.46
N GLU A 48 -8.62 -6.36 -2.15
CA GLU A 48 -9.81 -7.18 -2.08
C GLU A 48 -10.52 -6.90 -0.75
N SER A 49 -11.82 -6.63 -0.81
CA SER A 49 -12.62 -6.54 0.40
C SER A 49 -12.88 -7.95 0.95
N PHE A 50 -12.64 -8.15 2.25
CA PHE A 50 -13.08 -9.37 2.93
C PHE A 50 -14.60 -9.44 3.08
N ALA A 51 -15.29 -8.30 3.08
CA ALA A 51 -16.74 -8.22 3.17
C ALA A 51 -17.35 -8.23 1.76
N SER A 52 -18.24 -9.18 1.50
CA SER A 52 -18.93 -9.35 0.21
C SER A 52 -19.77 -8.15 -0.23
N SER A 53 -20.06 -7.21 0.67
CA SER A 53 -20.85 -6.01 0.42
C SER A 53 -20.03 -4.79 -0.02
N LEU A 54 -18.70 -4.82 0.09
CA LEU A 54 -17.85 -3.69 -0.30
C LEU A 54 -17.11 -4.01 -1.61
N PRO A 55 -17.06 -3.07 -2.58
CA PRO A 55 -16.32 -3.28 -3.81
C PRO A 55 -14.81 -3.35 -3.54
N ALA A 56 -14.09 -4.09 -4.37
CA ALA A 56 -12.64 -4.05 -4.37
C ALA A 56 -12.13 -2.65 -4.74
N ILE A 57 -10.96 -2.29 -4.22
CA ILE A 57 -10.30 -1.02 -4.52
C ILE A 57 -9.13 -1.31 -5.46
N TYR A 58 -9.21 -0.80 -6.68
CA TYR A 58 -8.13 -0.87 -7.66
C TYR A 58 -7.32 0.41 -7.56
N GLY A 59 -6.00 0.38 -7.73
CA GLY A 59 -5.26 1.62 -7.82
C GLY A 59 -4.00 1.55 -8.63
N GLN A 60 -3.51 2.73 -8.99
CA GLN A 60 -2.23 2.95 -9.63
C GLN A 60 -1.32 3.74 -8.69
N ILE A 61 -0.08 3.30 -8.55
CA ILE A 61 0.94 4.01 -7.78
C ILE A 61 1.45 5.18 -8.62
N ILE A 62 1.25 6.40 -8.13
CA ILE A 62 1.80 7.61 -8.74
C ILE A 62 3.26 7.74 -8.29
N LYS A 63 3.50 7.77 -6.98
CA LYS A 63 4.85 7.88 -6.40
C LYS A 63 4.91 7.33 -4.97
N PRO A 64 6.09 6.83 -4.53
CA PRO A 64 6.31 6.57 -3.11
C PRO A 64 6.19 7.88 -2.32
N THR A 65 5.67 7.78 -1.11
CA THR A 65 5.82 8.87 -0.14
C THR A 65 7.18 8.72 0.56
N GLY A 66 7.65 9.76 1.26
CA GLY A 66 8.86 9.67 2.07
C GLY A 66 8.77 8.64 3.20
N GLU A 67 7.56 8.12 3.47
CA GLU A 67 7.27 7.10 4.47
C GLU A 67 7.21 5.71 3.82
N ARG A 68 7.94 4.75 4.41
CA ARG A 68 8.12 3.42 3.84
C ARG A 68 6.77 2.69 3.71
N GLY A 69 6.46 2.24 2.49
CA GLY A 69 5.26 1.51 2.07
C GLY A 69 3.95 2.32 2.10
N TYR A 70 4.05 3.64 2.22
CA TYR A 70 2.99 4.57 1.86
C TYR A 70 3.26 5.14 0.47
N PHE A 71 2.21 5.23 -0.34
CA PHE A 71 2.28 5.70 -1.71
C PHE A 71 1.22 6.77 -1.95
N LEU A 72 1.54 7.78 -2.75
CA LEU A 72 0.52 8.55 -3.43
C LEU A 72 -0.01 7.66 -4.56
N VAL A 73 -1.30 7.40 -4.53
CA VAL A 73 -1.99 6.53 -5.47
C VAL A 73 -3.22 7.23 -6.02
N LYS A 74 -3.69 6.77 -7.17
CA LYS A 74 -5.05 7.02 -7.63
C LYS A 74 -5.86 5.73 -7.48
N ALA A 75 -6.85 5.76 -6.61
CA ALA A 75 -7.66 4.59 -6.24
C ALA A 75 -9.05 4.68 -6.87
N HIS A 76 -9.57 3.56 -7.36
CA HIS A 76 -10.82 3.39 -8.10
C HIS A 76 -11.64 2.26 -7.47
N SER A 77 -12.96 2.36 -7.55
CA SER A 77 -13.88 1.28 -7.18
C SER A 77 -15.21 1.45 -7.93
N ALA A 78 -16.13 0.50 -7.77
CA ALA A 78 -17.48 0.63 -8.32
C ALA A 78 -18.20 1.89 -7.79
N TRP A 79 -17.85 2.37 -6.59
CA TRP A 79 -18.41 3.59 -5.99
C TRP A 79 -17.69 4.87 -6.43
N CYS A 80 -16.40 4.78 -6.78
CA CYS A 80 -15.60 5.91 -7.24
C CYS A 80 -14.90 5.59 -8.56
N VAL A 81 -15.68 5.62 -9.66
CA VAL A 81 -15.21 5.18 -10.99
C VAL A 81 -14.09 6.08 -11.53
N LYS A 82 -14.19 7.40 -11.33
CA LYS A 82 -13.19 8.38 -11.79
C LYS A 82 -11.86 8.27 -11.03
N GLY A 83 -11.92 7.62 -9.88
CA GLY A 83 -10.84 7.47 -8.92
C GLY A 83 -10.52 8.74 -8.15
N GLU A 84 -9.90 8.54 -7.00
CA GLU A 84 -9.52 9.58 -6.04
C GLU A 84 -8.03 9.44 -5.71
N GLU A 85 -7.34 10.57 -5.64
CA GLU A 85 -5.94 10.58 -5.21
C GLU A 85 -5.84 10.59 -3.69
N GLY A 86 -4.96 9.76 -3.15
CA GLY A 86 -4.76 9.66 -1.71
C GLY A 86 -3.43 9.05 -1.35
N ILE A 87 -3.01 9.26 -0.11
CA ILE A 87 -1.87 8.57 0.48
C ILE A 87 -2.39 7.28 1.11
N LEU A 88 -1.92 6.14 0.63
CA LEU A 88 -2.37 4.83 1.07
C LEU A 88 -1.21 3.91 1.39
N CYS A 89 -1.42 3.13 2.45
CA CYS A 89 -0.58 2.01 2.86
C CYS A 89 -1.15 0.72 2.25
N ILE A 90 -0.39 0.07 1.38
CA ILE A 90 -0.89 -1.07 0.59
C ILE A 90 -0.45 -2.37 1.26
N VAL A 91 -1.14 -2.82 2.32
CA VAL A 91 -0.61 -3.86 3.22
C VAL A 91 -1.24 -5.26 3.20
N GLU A 92 -2.56 -5.44 3.06
CA GLU A 92 -3.22 -6.77 3.00
C GLU A 92 -4.77 -6.65 2.96
N PRO A 93 -5.52 -7.61 2.36
CA PRO A 93 -5.12 -8.58 1.36
C PRO A 93 -5.11 -7.84 0.03
N THR A 94 -3.91 -7.57 -0.42
CA THR A 94 -3.68 -6.74 -1.60
C THR A 94 -2.72 -7.49 -2.48
N ARG A 95 -2.91 -7.43 -3.79
CA ARG A 95 -2.00 -8.02 -4.76
C ARG A 95 -1.64 -7.01 -5.83
N LYS A 96 -0.46 -7.18 -6.41
CA LYS A 96 -0.05 -6.46 -7.60
C LYS A 96 -0.85 -6.95 -8.80
N LEU A 97 -1.25 -6.01 -9.65
CA LEU A 97 -1.90 -6.26 -10.92
C LEU A 97 -0.95 -5.97 -12.08
N THR A 98 -1.16 -6.68 -13.18
CA THR A 98 -0.74 -6.24 -14.50
C THR A 98 -1.64 -5.11 -15.00
N GLN A 99 -1.15 -4.34 -15.97
CA GLN A 99 -1.97 -3.31 -16.63
C GLN A 99 -3.23 -3.94 -17.27
N ALA A 100 -3.11 -5.11 -17.89
CA ALA A 100 -4.24 -5.80 -18.52
C ALA A 100 -5.34 -6.17 -17.51
N GLU A 101 -4.97 -6.62 -16.30
CA GLU A 101 -5.93 -6.91 -15.24
C GLU A 101 -6.64 -5.64 -14.74
N PHE A 102 -5.89 -4.55 -14.61
CA PHE A 102 -6.44 -3.25 -14.19
C PHE A 102 -7.45 -2.72 -15.21
N GLU A 103 -7.11 -2.78 -16.50
CA GLU A 103 -8.00 -2.35 -17.59
C GLU A 103 -9.23 -3.26 -17.70
N THR A 104 -9.06 -4.58 -17.53
CA THR A 104 -10.19 -5.53 -17.47
C THR A 104 -11.15 -5.19 -16.34
N ALA A 105 -10.62 -4.83 -15.16
CA ALA A 105 -11.44 -4.39 -14.04
C ALA A 105 -12.19 -3.09 -14.39
N ARG A 106 -11.52 -2.12 -15.04
CA ARG A 106 -12.16 -0.88 -15.52
C ARG A 106 -13.34 -1.15 -16.45
N GLU A 107 -13.14 -2.00 -17.45
CA GLU A 107 -14.17 -2.38 -18.42
C GLU A 107 -15.38 -3.06 -17.78
N LYS A 108 -15.15 -3.77 -16.67
CA LYS A 108 -16.20 -4.41 -15.88
C LYS A 108 -16.82 -3.51 -14.82
N ASN A 109 -16.50 -2.22 -14.82
CA ASN A 109 -16.90 -1.24 -13.80
C ASN A 109 -16.41 -1.59 -12.38
N TRP A 110 -15.17 -2.06 -12.26
CA TRP A 110 -14.46 -2.29 -10.98
C TRP A 110 -15.17 -3.30 -10.05
N ARG A 111 -15.26 -4.56 -10.49
CA ARG A 111 -15.90 -5.67 -9.75
C ARG A 111 -14.93 -6.50 -8.94
#